data_AF-A0AAE3VPF6-F1
#
_entry.id   AF-A0AAE3VPF6-F1
#
_cell.length_a   1.000
_cell.length_b   1.000
_cell.length_c   1.000
_cell.angle_alpha   90.00
_cell.angle_beta   90.00
_cell.angle_gamma   90.00
#
_symmetry.space_group_name_H-M   'P 1'
#
loop_
_entity.id
_entity.type
_entity.pdbx_description
1 polymer ?
#
loop_
_entity_poly.entity_id
_entity_poly.type
_entity_poly.pdbx_seq_one_letter_code
_entity_poly.pdbx_strand_id
1 'polypeptide(L)'
;MRRLLIAACLSTALAGLDGGLHSAAAELQFCNETDVGVSVAVGYEADDGEWASEGWWRIEPDACKTTLKGELTRQSYYWRATSSRYDWEESRFMFCTSPEVFTIRGDTNCAARGYERSTFNRIELPEGVLSFRYRLTADAAKEPAQAASQKAAAPGEVDRDPPGTHGEPYTIAGLLGGCEGTDTTFWCDLYANGYRYRATTGGATPTATIERLMDVPVNTPMVWSGDMISYAGSLAEVTIRGAREEGDDPFADVRARLQGYWISTEDQAYTLLIAGALFEEYYDNVPTDSLVVEIAGTCQGSRGAGPYLIAHPLARDDEPRCFEIVEATDDALTLFPLGTMGFLDFRRGS
;
A
#
# COMPACT_ATOMS: atom_id res chain seq x y z
N MET A 1 -31.55 61.02 51.61
CA MET A 1 -31.88 60.00 52.62
C MET A 1 -31.38 58.64 52.13
N ARG A 2 -30.64 57.91 52.98
CA ARG A 2 -30.40 56.44 53.07
C ARG A 2 -30.29 55.61 51.76
N ARG A 3 -29.11 55.04 51.44
CA ARG A 3 -28.61 53.65 51.78
C ARG A 3 -29.48 52.56 51.10
N LEU A 4 -29.03 51.50 50.42
CA LEU A 4 -27.84 50.60 50.39
C LEU A 4 -27.64 50.12 48.91
N LEU A 5 -26.48 49.87 48.30
CA LEU A 5 -25.24 49.08 48.54
C LEU A 5 -25.35 47.53 48.47
N ILE A 6 -24.94 47.00 47.29
CA ILE A 6 -23.97 45.91 46.99
C ILE A 6 -24.27 44.46 47.42
N ALA A 7 -24.34 43.54 46.44
CA ALA A 7 -23.50 42.33 46.36
C ALA A 7 -23.69 41.62 44.99
N ALA A 8 -22.77 41.82 44.05
CA ALA A 8 -22.63 40.96 42.87
C ALA A 8 -21.24 40.32 42.93
N CYS A 9 -21.21 38.99 43.11
CA CYS A 9 -19.99 38.21 43.22
C CYS A 9 -19.21 38.24 41.90
N LEU A 10 -17.98 38.74 41.97
CA LEU A 10 -16.96 38.61 40.93
C LEU A 10 -16.41 37.18 40.97
N SER A 11 -16.57 36.43 39.88
CA SER A 11 -15.86 35.15 39.66
C SER A 11 -15.14 35.27 38.32
N THR A 12 -13.89 35.72 38.36
CA THR A 12 -12.95 35.68 37.23
C THR A 12 -12.43 34.24 37.10
N ALA A 13 -13.01 33.47 36.19
CA ALA A 13 -12.45 32.20 35.75
C ALA A 13 -11.32 32.49 34.74
N LEU A 14 -10.08 32.21 35.13
CA LEU A 14 -8.97 32.00 34.19
C LEU A 14 -9.29 30.73 33.40
N ALA A 15 -9.79 30.87 32.18
CA ALA A 15 -9.78 29.77 31.22
C ALA A 15 -8.36 29.69 30.63
N GLY A 16 -7.63 28.66 31.05
CA GLY A 16 -6.33 28.31 30.52
C GLY A 16 -6.43 28.05 29.02
N LEU A 17 -5.54 28.65 28.25
CA LEU A 17 -5.21 28.15 26.92
C LEU A 17 -4.47 26.82 27.14
N ASP A 18 -5.18 25.70 26.98
CA ASP A 18 -4.58 24.40 26.73
C ASP A 18 -3.97 24.42 25.32
N GLY A 19 -2.82 25.09 25.21
CA GLY A 19 -1.88 24.83 24.12
C GLY A 19 -1.36 23.42 24.31
N GLY A 20 -1.96 22.46 23.59
CA GLY A 20 -1.43 21.11 23.49
C GLY A 20 0.05 21.18 23.12
N LEU A 21 0.91 20.87 24.10
CA LEU A 21 2.29 20.52 23.86
C LEU A 21 2.26 19.26 23.00
N HIS A 22 2.27 19.44 21.67
CA HIS A 22 2.87 18.44 20.80
C HIS A 22 4.27 18.25 21.36
N SER A 23 4.52 17.08 21.93
CA SER A 23 5.88 16.62 22.22
C SER A 23 6.69 16.98 20.98
N ALA A 24 7.69 17.85 21.14
CA ALA A 24 8.58 18.23 20.06
C ALA A 24 9.33 16.96 19.67
N ALA A 25 8.72 16.17 18.80
CA ALA A 25 9.30 14.97 18.26
C ALA A 25 10.56 15.43 17.54
N ALA A 26 11.68 14.87 17.97
CA ALA A 26 12.92 14.98 17.26
C ALA A 26 12.72 14.19 15.96
N GLU A 27 12.60 14.88 14.82
CA GLU A 27 12.18 14.29 13.54
C GLU A 27 12.48 15.23 12.35
N LEU A 28 12.61 14.66 11.16
CA LEU A 28 12.65 15.40 9.89
C LEU A 28 11.28 15.34 9.22
N GLN A 29 10.63 16.49 9.09
CA GLN A 29 9.29 16.62 8.53
C GLN A 29 9.31 17.45 7.24
N PHE A 30 8.56 17.02 6.23
CA PHE A 30 8.31 17.78 5.01
C PHE A 30 6.87 18.26 4.99
N CYS A 31 6.64 19.52 4.63
CA CYS A 31 5.32 20.12 4.45
C CYS A 31 5.14 20.53 2.99
N ASN A 32 4.05 20.08 2.39
CA ASN A 32 3.69 20.39 1.01
C ASN A 32 2.81 21.64 0.98
N GLU A 33 3.37 22.76 0.52
CA GLU A 33 2.66 24.04 0.32
C GLU A 33 2.32 24.25 -1.18
N THR A 34 2.24 23.16 -1.97
CA THR A 34 1.83 23.18 -3.39
C THR A 34 0.37 22.74 -3.55
N ASP A 35 -0.21 22.96 -4.73
CA ASP A 35 -1.59 22.58 -5.06
C ASP A 35 -1.73 21.13 -5.57
N VAL A 36 -0.62 20.38 -5.65
CA VAL A 36 -0.60 18.99 -6.07
C VAL A 36 0.09 18.12 -5.04
N GLY A 37 -0.12 16.82 -5.18
CA GLY A 37 0.56 15.84 -4.39
C GLY A 37 2.07 15.75 -4.63
N VAL A 38 2.86 15.62 -3.57
CA VAL A 38 4.32 15.52 -3.68
C VAL A 38 4.85 14.27 -2.99
N SER A 39 5.68 13.50 -3.68
CA SER A 39 6.43 12.37 -3.12
C SER A 39 7.85 12.77 -2.78
N VAL A 40 8.30 12.46 -1.58
CA VAL A 40 9.63 12.78 -1.09
C VAL A 40 10.45 11.52 -0.89
N ALA A 41 11.73 11.58 -1.20
CA ALA A 41 12.76 10.65 -0.74
C ALA A 41 13.83 11.43 0.03
N VAL A 42 14.47 10.81 1.01
CA VAL A 42 15.50 11.43 1.86
C VAL A 42 16.75 10.56 1.87
N GLY A 43 17.90 11.20 1.90
CA GLY A 43 19.21 10.57 2.08
C GLY A 43 19.89 11.12 3.33
N TYR A 44 20.62 10.28 4.05
CA TYR A 44 21.29 10.66 5.29
C TYR A 44 22.45 9.71 5.59
N GLU A 45 23.35 10.11 6.48
CA GLU A 45 24.39 9.23 7.00
C GLU A 45 23.84 8.49 8.21
N ALA A 46 23.77 7.16 8.14
CA ALA A 46 23.27 6.33 9.23
C ALA A 46 24.28 6.25 10.39
N ASP A 47 23.88 5.61 11.50
CA ASP A 47 24.69 5.54 12.73
C ASP A 47 25.99 4.74 12.60
N ASP A 48 26.07 3.85 11.62
CA ASP A 48 27.27 3.10 11.25
C ASP A 48 28.22 3.89 10.33
N GLY A 49 27.86 5.13 9.96
CA GLY A 49 28.60 5.98 9.04
C GLY A 49 28.38 5.65 7.56
N GLU A 50 27.48 4.71 7.24
CA GLU A 50 27.12 4.40 5.86
C GLU A 50 26.02 5.37 5.37
N TRP A 51 26.10 5.79 4.11
CA TRP A 51 25.01 6.53 3.48
C TRP A 51 23.77 5.65 3.35
N ALA A 52 22.60 6.22 3.60
CA ALA A 52 21.32 5.55 3.41
C ALA A 52 20.36 6.48 2.66
N SER A 53 19.41 5.89 1.93
CA SER A 53 18.29 6.60 1.32
C SER A 53 17.00 5.84 1.53
N GLU A 54 15.92 6.58 1.74
CA GLU A 54 14.59 6.05 2.02
C GLU A 54 13.54 6.87 1.26
N GLY A 55 12.43 6.24 0.90
CA GLY A 55 11.33 6.86 0.15
C GLY A 55 10.32 5.81 -0.30
N TRP A 56 9.20 6.14 -0.92
CA TRP A 56 8.70 7.48 -1.20
C TRP A 56 7.60 7.83 -0.19
N TRP A 57 7.72 8.99 0.47
CA TRP A 57 6.65 9.53 1.29
C TRP A 57 5.80 10.48 0.47
N ARG A 58 4.57 10.09 0.19
CA ARG A 58 3.60 10.98 -0.43
C ARG A 58 3.00 11.94 0.60
N ILE A 59 2.91 13.21 0.23
CA ILE A 59 2.47 14.33 1.08
C ILE A 59 1.39 15.08 0.32
N GLU A 60 0.15 15.05 0.81
CA GLU A 60 -0.98 15.74 0.19
C GLU A 60 -0.84 17.26 0.23
N PRO A 61 -1.54 18.01 -0.64
CA PRO A 61 -1.59 19.47 -0.58
C PRO A 61 -1.90 19.97 0.83
N ASP A 62 -1.19 21.00 1.27
CA ASP A 62 -1.32 21.64 2.59
C ASP A 62 -1.09 20.70 3.79
N ALA A 63 -0.47 19.53 3.58
CA ALA A 63 -0.17 18.55 4.61
C ALA A 63 1.33 18.47 4.93
N CYS A 64 1.65 17.91 6.11
CA CYS A 64 3.02 17.60 6.52
C CYS A 64 3.18 16.12 6.85
N LYS A 65 4.32 15.52 6.52
CA LYS A 65 4.64 14.12 6.82
C LYS A 65 6.04 14.00 7.40
N THR A 66 6.17 13.22 8.47
CA THR A 66 7.47 12.87 9.06
C THR A 66 8.15 11.82 8.19
N THR A 67 9.33 12.15 7.68
CA THR A 67 10.14 11.28 6.79
C THR A 67 11.20 10.51 7.57
N LEU A 68 11.83 11.13 8.57
CA LEU A 68 12.73 10.45 9.51
C LEU A 68 12.24 10.67 10.93
N LYS A 69 12.09 9.58 11.69
CA LYS A 69 11.70 9.61 13.10
C LYS A 69 12.95 9.52 13.98
N GLY A 70 12.94 10.23 15.10
CA GLY A 70 14.05 10.24 16.06
C GLY A 70 14.97 11.44 15.90
N GLU A 71 15.83 11.64 16.90
CA GLU A 71 16.71 12.81 16.97
C GLU A 71 17.57 12.94 15.72
N LEU A 72 17.55 14.14 15.14
CA LEU A 72 18.45 14.46 14.04
C LEU A 72 19.88 14.56 14.58
N THR A 73 20.67 13.52 14.32
CA THR A 73 22.06 13.39 14.81
C THR A 73 23.11 13.86 13.80
N ARG A 74 22.69 14.25 12.59
CA ARG A 74 23.54 14.77 11.52
C ARG A 74 23.20 16.22 11.21
N GLN A 75 24.18 16.96 10.69
CA GLN A 75 24.00 18.35 10.25
C GLN A 75 23.55 18.45 8.79
N SER A 76 23.80 17.43 7.98
CA SER A 76 23.40 17.43 6.57
C SER A 76 22.41 16.30 6.30
N TYR A 77 21.24 16.66 5.78
CA TYR A 77 20.26 15.73 5.23
C TYR A 77 20.07 16.01 3.75
N TYR A 78 19.68 14.99 3.00
CA TYR A 78 19.49 15.07 1.58
C TYR A 78 18.04 14.75 1.25
N TRP A 79 17.47 15.38 0.23
CA TRP A 79 16.10 15.11 -0.16
C TRP A 79 15.90 15.26 -1.66
N ARG A 80 14.92 14.54 -2.18
CA ARG A 80 14.39 14.68 -3.54
C ARG A 80 12.89 14.70 -3.42
N ALA A 81 12.23 15.51 -4.24
CA ALA A 81 10.78 15.47 -4.35
C ALA A 81 10.35 15.34 -5.81
N THR A 82 9.27 14.61 -6.04
CA THR A 82 8.64 14.43 -7.35
C THR A 82 7.16 14.70 -7.23
N SER A 83 6.54 15.28 -8.26
CA SER A 83 5.10 15.48 -8.32
C SER A 83 4.61 15.46 -9.77
N SER A 84 3.29 15.54 -9.96
CA SER A 84 2.69 15.59 -11.29
C SER A 84 2.91 16.91 -12.03
N ARG A 85 3.23 18.01 -11.34
CA ARG A 85 3.31 19.37 -11.93
C ARG A 85 4.47 20.23 -11.45
N TYR A 86 5.26 19.80 -10.49
CA TYR A 86 6.36 20.56 -9.96
C TYR A 86 7.58 19.68 -9.83
N ASP A 87 8.72 20.24 -10.21
CA ASP A 87 10.02 19.63 -9.99
C ASP A 87 10.92 20.62 -9.26
N TRP A 88 11.73 20.14 -8.32
CA TRP A 88 12.62 21.00 -7.55
C TRP A 88 14.02 20.85 -8.12
N GLU A 89 14.68 21.98 -8.43
CA GLU A 89 16.03 21.96 -9.03
C GLU A 89 16.95 21.00 -8.28
N GLU A 90 17.64 20.16 -9.05
CA GLU A 90 18.44 19.08 -8.50
C GLU A 90 19.89 19.52 -8.24
N SER A 91 20.38 19.27 -7.02
CA SER A 91 21.80 19.45 -6.69
C SER A 91 22.67 18.27 -7.15
N ARG A 92 23.97 18.27 -6.81
CA ARG A 92 24.95 17.27 -7.28
C ARG A 92 25.06 16.01 -6.41
N PHE A 93 24.33 15.91 -5.30
CA PHE A 93 24.39 14.72 -4.44
C PHE A 93 23.60 13.59 -5.06
N MET A 94 24.19 12.40 -5.10
CA MET A 94 23.63 11.23 -5.78
C MET A 94 23.36 10.13 -4.77
N PHE A 95 22.14 9.62 -4.73
CA PHE A 95 21.77 8.47 -3.93
C PHE A 95 21.14 7.39 -4.81
N CYS A 96 21.10 6.17 -4.29
CA CYS A 96 20.32 5.10 -4.91
C CYS A 96 18.83 5.29 -4.58
N THR A 97 17.95 5.07 -5.54
CA THR A 97 16.50 5.13 -5.39
C THR A 97 15.85 3.92 -6.05
N SER A 98 14.59 3.66 -5.68
CA SER A 98 13.76 2.65 -6.31
C SER A 98 12.50 3.29 -6.86
N PRO A 99 11.90 2.77 -7.94
CA PRO A 99 10.53 3.12 -8.35
C PRO A 99 9.47 2.65 -7.34
N GLU A 100 9.84 1.75 -6.43
CA GLU A 100 9.02 1.20 -5.34
C GLU A 100 9.26 1.96 -4.02
N VAL A 101 8.54 1.65 -2.94
CA VAL A 101 8.92 2.10 -1.60
C VAL A 101 10.20 1.37 -1.19
N PHE A 102 11.16 2.08 -0.62
CA PHE A 102 12.51 1.60 -0.41
C PHE A 102 13.16 2.14 0.86
N THR A 103 14.09 1.33 1.35
CA THR A 103 15.16 1.70 2.27
C THR A 103 16.44 1.06 1.73
N ILE A 104 17.40 1.87 1.30
CA ILE A 104 18.63 1.43 0.65
C ILE A 104 19.83 1.88 1.49
N ARG A 105 20.68 0.93 1.87
CA ARG A 105 22.00 1.20 2.46
C ARG A 105 23.07 1.30 1.37
N GLY A 106 23.96 2.27 1.46
CA GLY A 106 24.98 2.62 0.48
C GLY A 106 24.46 3.37 -0.75
N ASP A 107 25.20 4.38 -1.19
CA ASP A 107 24.93 5.27 -2.33
C ASP A 107 25.74 4.92 -3.61
N THR A 108 26.50 3.81 -3.55
CA THR A 108 27.37 3.36 -4.64
C THR A 108 26.80 2.16 -5.39
N ASN A 109 27.25 1.99 -6.64
CA ASN A 109 26.91 0.86 -7.51
C ASN A 109 25.39 0.62 -7.69
N CYS A 110 24.56 1.68 -7.64
CA CYS A 110 23.09 1.57 -7.69
C CYS A 110 22.60 0.68 -8.82
N ALA A 111 23.03 0.93 -10.07
CA ALA A 111 22.59 0.16 -11.23
C ALA A 111 22.97 -1.33 -11.15
N ALA A 112 24.16 -1.66 -10.65
CA ALA A 112 24.58 -3.05 -10.47
C ALA A 112 23.79 -3.78 -9.36
N ARG A 113 23.13 -3.02 -8.49
CA ARG A 113 22.26 -3.48 -7.41
C ARG A 113 20.78 -3.44 -7.78
N GLY A 114 20.45 -3.04 -9.01
CA GLY A 114 19.07 -2.93 -9.49
C GLY A 114 18.35 -1.63 -9.10
N TYR A 115 19.08 -0.62 -8.61
CA TYR A 115 18.54 0.69 -8.22
C TYR A 115 18.85 1.78 -9.26
N GLU A 116 18.04 2.83 -9.23
CA GLU A 116 18.28 4.04 -9.99
C GLU A 116 19.29 4.94 -9.27
N ARG A 117 20.01 5.77 -10.02
CA ARG A 117 20.91 6.78 -9.46
C ARG A 117 20.26 8.14 -9.63
N SER A 118 19.73 8.70 -8.54
CA SER A 118 19.00 9.96 -8.55
C SER A 118 19.74 11.05 -7.79
N THR A 119 19.50 12.29 -8.20
CA THR A 119 20.03 13.51 -7.59
C THR A 119 19.14 13.99 -6.44
N PHE A 120 19.78 14.51 -5.39
CA PHE A 120 19.16 15.01 -4.17
C PHE A 120 19.66 16.42 -3.86
N ASN A 121 18.81 17.24 -3.26
CA ASN A 121 19.11 18.52 -2.64
C ASN A 121 19.62 18.33 -1.21
N ARG A 122 20.43 19.28 -0.71
CA ARG A 122 20.96 19.24 0.66
C ARG A 122 20.24 20.24 1.56
N ILE A 123 19.86 19.79 2.75
CA ILE A 123 19.46 20.60 3.90
C ILE A 123 20.67 20.65 4.83
N GLU A 124 21.13 21.86 5.14
CA GLU A 124 22.18 22.10 6.14
C GLU A 124 21.51 22.60 7.43
N LEU A 125 21.73 21.88 8.53
CA LEU A 125 21.21 22.19 9.84
C LEU A 125 22.31 22.76 10.73
N PRO A 126 22.00 23.81 11.53
CA PRO A 126 22.88 24.24 12.61
C PRO A 126 23.16 23.12 13.61
N GLU A 127 24.28 23.23 14.32
CA GLU A 127 24.63 22.30 15.41
C GLU A 127 23.56 22.30 16.52
N GLY A 128 23.21 21.11 17.01
CA GLY A 128 22.24 20.92 18.10
C GLY A 128 20.76 20.95 17.68
N VAL A 129 20.46 21.04 16.38
CA VAL A 129 19.08 20.93 15.88
C VAL A 129 18.63 19.46 15.86
N LEU A 130 17.65 19.13 16.71
CA LEU A 130 17.13 17.76 16.87
C LEU A 130 15.87 17.47 16.06
N SER A 131 15.18 18.51 15.56
CA SER A 131 14.04 18.39 14.65
C SER A 131 14.07 19.51 13.60
N PHE A 132 13.59 19.20 12.41
CA PHE A 132 13.55 20.17 11.33
C PHE A 132 12.34 19.96 10.42
N ARG A 133 11.73 21.07 10.00
CA ARG A 133 10.59 21.09 9.08
C ARG A 133 10.97 21.80 7.78
N TYR A 134 11.02 21.05 6.69
CA TYR A 134 11.23 21.58 5.34
C TYR A 134 9.89 21.93 4.69
N ARG A 135 9.83 23.04 3.94
CA ARG A 135 8.63 23.49 3.23
C ARG A 135 8.86 23.37 1.72
N LEU A 136 8.03 22.59 1.06
CA LEU A 136 8.00 22.41 -0.39
C LEU A 136 7.03 23.44 -0.95
N THR A 137 7.54 24.48 -1.61
CA THR A 137 6.74 25.55 -2.20
C THR A 137 6.78 25.49 -3.73
N ALA A 138 5.69 25.92 -4.37
CA ALA A 138 5.61 26.00 -5.83
C ALA A 138 6.59 27.03 -6.41
N ASP A 139 6.83 28.14 -5.71
CA ASP A 139 7.76 29.19 -6.16
C ASP A 139 9.23 28.72 -6.20
N ALA A 140 9.59 27.75 -5.37
CA ALA A 140 10.91 27.12 -5.37
C ALA A 140 11.01 25.96 -6.38
N ALA A 141 9.87 25.53 -6.93
CA ALA A 141 9.80 24.51 -7.95
C ALA A 141 9.76 25.13 -9.35
N LYS A 142 10.26 24.39 -10.33
CA LYS A 142 9.99 24.66 -11.74
C LYS A 142 8.78 23.84 -12.14
N GLU A 143 7.85 24.48 -12.83
CA GLU A 143 6.83 23.74 -13.56
C GLU A 143 7.56 22.92 -14.64
N PRO A 144 7.36 21.59 -14.73
CA PRO A 144 7.99 20.77 -15.74
C PRO A 144 7.57 21.37 -17.07
N ALA A 145 8.55 21.78 -17.87
CA ALA A 145 8.30 22.37 -19.16
C ALA A 145 7.45 21.38 -19.97
N GLN A 146 6.20 21.74 -20.25
CA GLN A 146 5.34 20.98 -21.16
C GLN A 146 6.14 20.72 -22.44
N ALA A 147 6.48 19.46 -22.67
CA ALA A 147 7.03 18.92 -23.91
C ALA A 147 8.16 19.76 -24.57
N ALA A 148 9.41 19.60 -24.12
CA ALA A 148 10.54 19.79 -25.04
C ALA A 148 11.78 19.00 -24.60
N SER A 149 12.07 17.97 -25.39
CA SER A 149 13.31 17.19 -25.45
C SER A 149 13.43 16.06 -24.44
N GLN A 150 12.69 15.00 -24.75
CA GLN A 150 13.27 13.66 -24.90
C GLN A 150 14.73 13.78 -25.35
N LYS A 151 15.66 13.73 -24.41
CA LYS A 151 16.96 13.14 -24.70
C LYS A 151 16.62 11.70 -25.04
N ALA A 152 16.86 11.31 -26.29
CA ALA A 152 16.57 9.96 -26.77
C ALA A 152 17.08 8.93 -25.75
N ALA A 153 16.15 8.42 -24.95
CA ALA A 153 16.35 7.22 -24.18
C ALA A 153 16.50 6.09 -25.19
N ALA A 154 17.35 5.12 -24.85
CA ALA A 154 17.45 3.90 -25.63
C ALA A 154 16.03 3.30 -25.81
N PRO A 155 15.75 2.62 -26.93
CA PRO A 155 14.43 2.02 -27.14
C PRO A 155 14.15 1.03 -26.01
N GLY A 156 13.17 1.34 -25.15
CA GLY A 156 12.72 0.44 -24.07
C GLY A 156 12.30 1.10 -22.76
N GLU A 157 12.61 2.38 -22.53
CA GLU A 157 12.17 3.06 -21.31
C GLU A 157 10.76 3.63 -21.53
N VAL A 158 9.75 2.86 -21.12
CA VAL A 158 8.37 3.36 -21.00
C VAL A 158 8.42 4.54 -20.05
N ASP A 159 7.95 5.71 -20.49
CA ASP A 159 7.80 6.90 -19.64
C ASP A 159 6.90 6.52 -18.47
N ARG A 160 7.50 6.30 -17.29
CA ARG A 160 6.79 5.89 -16.07
C ARG A 160 6.61 7.13 -15.23
N ASP A 161 5.35 7.45 -14.94
CA ASP A 161 5.03 8.54 -14.02
C ASP A 161 5.81 8.39 -12.70
N PRO A 162 6.33 9.50 -12.13
CA PRO A 162 7.05 9.44 -10.87
C PRO A 162 6.20 8.80 -9.75
N PRO A 163 6.83 8.14 -8.76
CA PRO A 163 6.13 7.63 -7.60
C PRO A 163 5.28 8.70 -6.90
N GLY A 164 4.06 8.30 -6.54
CA GLY A 164 3.01 9.07 -5.91
C GLY A 164 2.33 10.12 -6.78
N THR A 165 2.50 10.02 -8.10
CA THR A 165 1.75 10.84 -9.06
C THR A 165 0.24 10.59 -8.95
N HIS A 166 -0.16 9.33 -8.71
CA HIS A 166 -1.57 8.93 -8.70
C HIS A 166 -2.13 8.61 -7.31
N GLY A 167 -1.29 8.63 -6.27
CA GLY A 167 -1.69 8.23 -4.92
C GLY A 167 -0.52 7.98 -3.97
N GLU A 168 -0.73 7.23 -2.89
CA GLU A 168 0.36 6.87 -1.95
C GLU A 168 1.20 5.72 -2.55
N PRO A 169 2.53 5.87 -2.68
CA PRO A 169 3.40 4.81 -3.15
C PRO A 169 3.28 3.54 -2.30
N TYR A 170 3.25 2.39 -2.96
CA TYR A 170 3.17 1.10 -2.27
C TYR A 170 4.14 0.07 -2.86
N THR A 171 4.41 -0.95 -2.06
CA THR A 171 5.06 -2.19 -2.45
C THR A 171 4.40 -3.30 -1.66
N ILE A 172 3.90 -4.32 -2.34
CA ILE A 172 3.12 -5.38 -1.72
C ILE A 172 3.47 -6.72 -2.34
N ALA A 173 3.63 -7.72 -1.49
CA ALA A 173 3.76 -9.12 -1.89
C ALA A 173 2.40 -9.80 -1.74
N GLY A 174 1.99 -10.55 -2.76
CA GLY A 174 0.68 -11.20 -2.79
C GLY A 174 0.62 -12.30 -3.84
N LEU A 175 -0.58 -12.82 -4.06
CA LEU A 175 -0.85 -13.82 -5.08
C LEU A 175 -1.64 -13.20 -6.22
N LEU A 176 -1.21 -13.46 -7.45
CA LEU A 176 -1.91 -13.00 -8.64
C LEU A 176 -3.30 -13.63 -8.72
N GLY A 177 -4.33 -12.80 -8.72
CA GLY A 177 -5.73 -13.22 -8.89
C GLY A 177 -6.11 -13.58 -10.32
N GLY A 178 -5.27 -13.19 -11.28
CA GLY A 178 -5.54 -13.25 -12.71
C GLY A 178 -5.95 -11.91 -13.27
N CYS A 179 -6.17 -11.90 -14.57
CA CYS A 179 -6.58 -10.72 -15.31
C CYS A 179 -7.89 -11.00 -16.06
N GLU A 180 -8.82 -10.08 -15.96
CA GLU A 180 -10.14 -10.14 -16.58
C GLU A 180 -10.40 -8.82 -17.32
N GLY A 181 -11.41 -8.79 -18.18
CA GLY A 181 -11.66 -7.58 -18.95
C GLY A 181 -12.92 -7.60 -19.78
N THR A 182 -13.22 -6.43 -20.32
CA THR A 182 -14.14 -6.23 -21.43
C THR A 182 -13.33 -5.92 -22.70
N ASP A 183 -14.03 -5.70 -23.82
CA ASP A 183 -13.39 -5.33 -25.09
C ASP A 183 -12.50 -4.07 -25.02
N THR A 184 -12.73 -3.19 -24.03
CA THR A 184 -12.05 -1.89 -23.94
C THR A 184 -11.19 -1.71 -22.69
N THR A 185 -11.45 -2.49 -21.64
CA THR A 185 -10.81 -2.29 -20.34
C THR A 185 -10.46 -3.64 -19.74
N PHE A 186 -9.18 -3.84 -19.46
CA PHE A 186 -8.69 -5.01 -18.75
C PHE A 186 -8.21 -4.60 -17.37
N TRP A 187 -8.31 -5.51 -16.42
CA TRP A 187 -7.76 -5.35 -15.08
C TRP A 187 -7.10 -6.64 -14.62
N CYS A 188 -6.12 -6.50 -13.74
CA CYS A 188 -5.55 -7.61 -12.99
C CYS A 188 -5.74 -7.35 -11.51
N ASP A 189 -5.98 -8.41 -10.76
CA ASP A 189 -6.09 -8.36 -9.31
C ASP A 189 -4.89 -9.05 -8.65
N LEU A 190 -4.40 -8.47 -7.56
CA LEU A 190 -3.46 -9.09 -6.64
C LEU A 190 -4.12 -9.20 -5.27
N TYR A 191 -4.01 -10.35 -4.62
CA TYR A 191 -4.56 -10.57 -3.29
C TYR A 191 -3.46 -10.63 -2.24
N ALA A 192 -3.57 -9.80 -1.21
CA ALA A 192 -2.62 -9.75 -0.10
C ALA A 192 -3.24 -9.17 1.17
N ASN A 193 -2.93 -9.77 2.33
CA ASN A 193 -3.35 -9.32 3.66
C ASN A 193 -4.87 -9.14 3.82
N GLY A 194 -5.66 -9.95 3.11
CA GLY A 194 -7.12 -9.86 3.08
C GLY A 194 -7.69 -8.77 2.15
N TYR A 195 -6.84 -8.11 1.36
CA TYR A 195 -7.24 -7.09 0.39
C TYR A 195 -7.12 -7.57 -1.06
N ARG A 196 -7.97 -7.04 -1.93
CA ARG A 196 -7.84 -7.10 -3.39
C ARG A 196 -7.29 -5.78 -3.92
N TYR A 197 -6.12 -5.83 -4.54
CA TYR A 197 -5.49 -4.71 -5.23
C TYR A 197 -5.77 -4.82 -6.74
N ARG A 198 -6.55 -3.90 -7.28
CA ARG A 198 -6.94 -3.89 -8.70
C ARG A 198 -6.18 -2.84 -9.48
N ALA A 199 -5.50 -3.27 -10.54
CA ALA A 199 -4.92 -2.39 -11.54
C ALA A 199 -5.68 -2.51 -12.86
N THR A 200 -5.93 -1.41 -13.54
CA THR A 200 -6.73 -1.37 -14.77
C THR A 200 -6.05 -0.59 -15.89
N THR A 201 -6.28 -1.00 -17.15
CA THR A 201 -5.87 -0.26 -18.36
C THR A 201 -6.65 1.04 -18.56
N GLY A 202 -7.80 1.19 -17.89
CA GLY A 202 -8.55 2.45 -17.84
C GLY A 202 -7.96 3.47 -16.85
N GLY A 203 -6.99 3.05 -16.03
CA GLY A 203 -6.28 3.89 -15.07
C GLY A 203 -4.86 4.20 -15.53
N ALA A 204 -4.00 4.56 -14.58
CA ALA A 204 -2.61 4.95 -14.84
C ALA A 204 -1.60 3.78 -14.86
N THR A 205 -2.09 2.54 -15.02
CA THR A 205 -1.20 1.39 -15.26
C THR A 205 -0.92 1.28 -16.76
N PRO A 206 0.34 1.21 -17.22
CA PRO A 206 0.64 1.01 -18.63
C PRO A 206 -0.01 -0.26 -19.16
N THR A 207 -0.68 -0.19 -20.32
CA THR A 207 -1.38 -1.34 -20.94
C THR A 207 -0.46 -2.55 -21.10
N ALA A 208 0.78 -2.33 -21.57
CA ALA A 208 1.78 -3.38 -21.73
C ALA A 208 2.11 -4.11 -20.40
N THR A 209 1.94 -3.47 -19.26
CA THR A 209 2.10 -4.12 -17.94
C THR A 209 0.95 -5.08 -17.65
N ILE A 210 -0.29 -4.67 -17.91
CA ILE A 210 -1.47 -5.53 -17.75
C ILE A 210 -1.40 -6.72 -18.73
N GLU A 211 -1.05 -6.47 -19.99
CA GLU A 211 -0.87 -7.53 -21.00
C GLU A 211 0.17 -8.58 -20.57
N ARG A 212 1.32 -8.15 -20.03
CA ARG A 212 2.33 -9.11 -19.50
C ARG A 212 1.81 -9.94 -18.33
N LEU A 213 0.94 -9.37 -17.49
CA LEU A 213 0.37 -10.09 -16.35
C LEU A 213 -0.69 -11.11 -16.77
N MET A 214 -1.35 -10.93 -17.91
CA MET A 214 -2.30 -11.91 -18.44
C MET A 214 -1.64 -13.26 -18.76
N ASP A 215 -0.35 -13.25 -19.10
CA ASP A 215 0.42 -14.46 -19.40
C ASP A 215 0.93 -15.16 -18.11
N VAL A 216 0.76 -14.55 -16.94
CA VAL A 216 1.22 -15.11 -15.65
C VAL A 216 0.09 -15.95 -15.05
N PRO A 217 0.36 -17.21 -14.63
CA PRO A 217 -0.65 -18.06 -14.01
C PRO A 217 -1.28 -17.45 -12.75
N VAL A 218 -2.57 -17.70 -12.53
CA VAL A 218 -3.23 -17.37 -11.25
C VAL A 218 -2.55 -18.09 -10.10
N ASN A 219 -2.61 -17.49 -8.90
CA ASN A 219 -1.91 -17.91 -7.69
C ASN A 219 -0.37 -17.86 -7.76
N THR A 220 0.21 -17.19 -8.76
CA THR A 220 1.66 -16.94 -8.78
C THR A 220 2.03 -15.92 -7.69
N PRO A 221 3.02 -16.21 -6.82
CA PRO A 221 3.57 -15.22 -5.89
C PRO A 221 4.20 -14.05 -6.64
N MET A 222 3.73 -12.85 -6.35
CA MET A 222 4.17 -11.63 -7.01
C MET A 222 4.46 -10.52 -6.01
N VAL A 223 5.40 -9.66 -6.38
CA VAL A 223 5.59 -8.35 -5.77
C VAL A 223 5.14 -7.29 -6.77
N TRP A 224 4.18 -6.47 -6.36
CA TRP A 224 3.72 -5.30 -7.12
C TRP A 224 4.15 -4.00 -6.43
N SER A 225 4.43 -3.00 -7.26
CA SER A 225 4.73 -1.65 -6.82
C SER A 225 4.07 -0.61 -7.72
N GLY A 226 3.68 0.50 -7.13
CA GLY A 226 2.97 1.56 -7.84
C GLY A 226 2.45 2.62 -6.86
N ASP A 227 1.33 3.22 -7.20
CA ASP A 227 0.58 4.15 -6.35
C ASP A 227 -0.79 3.59 -6.01
N MET A 228 -1.15 3.67 -4.75
CA MET A 228 -2.49 3.36 -4.27
C MET A 228 -3.38 4.56 -4.49
N ILE A 229 -4.26 4.46 -5.48
CA ILE A 229 -5.14 5.53 -5.95
C ILE A 229 -6.27 5.74 -4.95
N SER A 230 -6.91 4.64 -4.55
CA SER A 230 -8.05 4.67 -3.64
C SER A 230 -8.15 3.35 -2.87
N TYR A 231 -8.83 3.36 -1.74
CA TYR A 231 -9.19 2.15 -1.02
C TYR A 231 -10.57 2.29 -0.35
N ALA A 232 -11.33 1.20 -0.35
CA ALA A 232 -12.67 1.11 0.20
C ALA A 232 -12.93 -0.31 0.72
N GLY A 233 -12.98 -0.46 2.05
CA GLY A 233 -13.07 -1.80 2.64
C GLY A 233 -11.80 -2.58 2.34
N SER A 234 -11.94 -3.83 1.91
CA SER A 234 -10.83 -4.69 1.46
C SER A 234 -10.51 -4.52 -0.03
N LEU A 235 -11.02 -3.47 -0.68
CA LEU A 235 -10.77 -3.17 -2.10
C LEU A 235 -9.82 -1.98 -2.24
N ALA A 236 -8.72 -2.15 -2.95
CA ALA A 236 -7.78 -1.09 -3.30
C ALA A 236 -7.69 -0.94 -4.82
N GLU A 237 -7.75 0.29 -5.32
CA GLU A 237 -7.40 0.62 -6.70
C GLU A 237 -5.96 1.12 -6.73
N VAL A 238 -5.18 0.55 -7.63
CA VAL A 238 -3.73 0.78 -7.70
C VAL A 238 -3.24 1.01 -9.12
N THR A 239 -2.10 1.67 -9.25
CA THR A 239 -1.26 1.60 -10.44
C THR A 239 -0.22 0.49 -10.30
N ILE A 240 0.33 0.02 -11.42
CA ILE A 240 1.51 -0.86 -11.43
C ILE A 240 2.64 -0.19 -12.22
N ARG A 241 3.70 0.19 -11.51
CA ARG A 241 5.00 0.57 -12.09
C ARG A 241 5.94 -0.62 -12.20
N GLY A 242 5.93 -1.51 -11.20
CA GLY A 242 6.72 -2.73 -11.16
C GLY A 242 5.85 -3.92 -10.80
N ALA A 243 6.05 -5.03 -11.52
CA ALA A 243 5.48 -6.32 -11.20
C ALA A 243 6.50 -7.40 -11.52
N ARG A 244 6.75 -8.28 -10.56
CA ARG A 244 7.75 -9.33 -10.67
C ARG A 244 7.31 -10.57 -9.90
N GLU A 245 7.64 -11.72 -10.43
CA GLU A 245 7.47 -13.00 -9.76
C GLU A 245 8.53 -13.12 -8.67
N GLU A 246 8.09 -13.09 -7.41
CA GLU A 246 8.94 -13.29 -6.24
C GLU A 246 8.09 -13.76 -5.07
N GLY A 247 8.64 -14.68 -4.28
CA GLY A 247 8.01 -15.22 -3.09
C GLY A 247 7.78 -16.72 -3.19
N ASP A 248 7.18 -17.26 -2.15
CA ASP A 248 6.77 -18.66 -2.06
C ASP A 248 5.37 -18.71 -1.43
N ASP A 249 4.57 -19.71 -1.83
CA ASP A 249 3.27 -19.99 -1.21
C ASP A 249 3.36 -21.33 -0.46
N PRO A 250 3.58 -21.30 0.87
CA PRO A 250 3.70 -22.53 1.65
C PRO A 250 2.41 -23.36 1.67
N PHE A 251 1.29 -22.79 1.21
CA PHE A 251 0.01 -23.45 1.11
C PHE A 251 -0.43 -23.71 -0.34
N ALA A 252 0.47 -23.62 -1.33
CA ALA A 252 0.17 -23.77 -2.75
C ALA A 252 -0.64 -25.05 -3.05
N ASP A 253 -0.23 -26.19 -2.47
CA ASP A 253 -0.90 -27.47 -2.65
C ASP A 253 -2.34 -27.47 -2.11
N VAL A 254 -2.56 -26.88 -0.93
CA VAL A 254 -3.89 -26.76 -0.33
C VAL A 254 -4.74 -25.79 -1.15
N ARG A 255 -4.18 -24.64 -1.52
CA ARG A 255 -4.85 -23.64 -2.36
C ARG A 255 -5.31 -24.23 -3.67
N ALA A 256 -4.45 -24.98 -4.36
CA ALA A 256 -4.77 -25.66 -5.60
C ALA A 256 -5.96 -26.61 -5.45
N ARG A 257 -6.01 -27.39 -4.34
CA ARG A 257 -7.14 -28.28 -4.06
C ARG A 257 -8.42 -27.55 -3.72
N LEU A 258 -8.35 -26.37 -3.09
CA LEU A 258 -9.54 -25.56 -2.80
C LEU A 258 -10.19 -24.96 -4.05
N GLN A 259 -9.47 -24.81 -5.16
CA GLN A 259 -10.00 -24.15 -6.35
C GLN A 259 -11.20 -24.89 -6.95
N GLY A 260 -12.16 -24.13 -7.47
CA GLY A 260 -13.29 -24.64 -8.23
C GLY A 260 -14.65 -24.32 -7.62
N TYR A 261 -15.67 -24.95 -8.19
CA TYR A 261 -17.06 -24.82 -7.76
C TYR A 261 -17.43 -25.98 -6.84
N TRP A 262 -18.06 -25.67 -5.72
CA TRP A 262 -18.37 -26.61 -4.64
C TRP A 262 -19.85 -26.54 -4.30
N ILE A 263 -20.48 -27.71 -4.16
CA ILE A 263 -21.92 -27.83 -3.87
C ILE A 263 -22.07 -28.44 -2.49
N SER A 264 -22.82 -27.79 -1.60
CA SER A 264 -23.04 -28.32 -0.26
C SER A 264 -23.77 -29.67 -0.32
N THR A 265 -23.34 -30.60 0.52
CA THR A 265 -23.96 -31.93 0.62
C THR A 265 -25.24 -31.91 1.45
N GLU A 266 -25.43 -30.89 2.29
CA GLU A 266 -26.62 -30.72 3.13
C GLU A 266 -27.72 -29.93 2.41
N ASP A 267 -27.33 -28.91 1.64
CA ASP A 267 -28.23 -28.04 0.89
C ASP A 267 -27.67 -27.73 -0.50
N GLN A 268 -28.27 -28.32 -1.54
CA GLN A 268 -27.80 -28.15 -2.91
C GLN A 268 -28.02 -26.75 -3.48
N ALA A 269 -28.85 -25.92 -2.84
CA ALA A 269 -29.01 -24.51 -3.22
C ALA A 269 -27.81 -23.67 -2.80
N TYR A 270 -27.06 -24.10 -1.78
CA TYR A 270 -25.87 -23.42 -1.27
C TYR A 270 -24.60 -23.94 -1.96
N THR A 271 -23.89 -23.04 -2.63
CA THR A 271 -22.70 -23.36 -3.42
C THR A 271 -21.60 -22.33 -3.24
N LEU A 272 -20.35 -22.74 -3.40
CA LEU A 272 -19.17 -21.89 -3.30
C LEU A 272 -18.40 -21.88 -4.62
N LEU A 273 -17.88 -20.72 -5.01
CA LEU A 273 -16.83 -20.62 -6.02
C LEU A 273 -15.55 -20.13 -5.34
N ILE A 274 -14.48 -20.90 -5.47
CA ILE A 274 -13.15 -20.48 -5.04
C ILE A 274 -12.27 -20.34 -6.29
N ALA A 275 -11.94 -19.10 -6.65
CA ALA A 275 -11.15 -18.76 -7.83
C ALA A 275 -9.99 -17.85 -7.42
N GLY A 276 -8.77 -18.38 -7.45
CA GLY A 276 -7.60 -17.77 -6.83
C GLY A 276 -7.80 -17.62 -5.32
N ALA A 277 -7.83 -16.37 -4.86
CA ALA A 277 -8.17 -15.97 -3.50
C ALA A 277 -9.56 -15.31 -3.40
N LEU A 278 -10.35 -15.32 -4.47
CA LEU A 278 -11.76 -14.95 -4.41
C LEU A 278 -12.57 -16.15 -3.89
N PHE A 279 -13.43 -15.90 -2.90
CA PHE A 279 -14.35 -16.86 -2.32
C PHE A 279 -15.76 -16.27 -2.41
N GLU A 280 -16.61 -16.84 -3.25
CA GLU A 280 -17.98 -16.38 -3.45
C GLU A 280 -18.98 -17.44 -2.96
N GLU A 281 -19.95 -16.97 -2.18
CA GLU A 281 -21.05 -17.77 -1.70
C GLU A 281 -22.29 -17.50 -2.55
N TYR A 282 -22.99 -18.56 -2.94
CA TYR A 282 -24.23 -18.46 -3.68
C TYR A 282 -25.33 -19.25 -2.98
N TYR A 283 -26.53 -18.69 -3.02
CA TYR A 283 -27.75 -19.40 -2.66
C TYR A 283 -28.74 -19.32 -3.84
N ASP A 284 -29.20 -20.46 -4.34
CA ASP A 284 -30.04 -20.54 -5.56
C ASP A 284 -29.42 -19.81 -6.77
N ASN A 285 -28.08 -19.90 -6.92
CA ASN A 285 -27.28 -19.20 -7.93
C ASN A 285 -27.30 -17.67 -7.83
N VAL A 286 -27.79 -17.11 -6.73
CA VAL A 286 -27.69 -15.68 -6.43
C VAL A 286 -26.49 -15.49 -5.51
N PRO A 287 -25.51 -14.63 -5.85
CA PRO A 287 -24.38 -14.35 -4.97
C PRO A 287 -24.90 -13.73 -3.68
N THR A 288 -24.56 -14.33 -2.55
CA THR A 288 -24.94 -13.87 -1.21
C THR A 288 -23.80 -13.16 -0.51
N ASP A 289 -22.55 -13.56 -0.80
CA ASP A 289 -21.35 -12.94 -0.23
C ASP A 289 -20.14 -13.11 -1.16
N SER A 290 -19.20 -12.17 -1.08
CA SER A 290 -17.93 -12.20 -1.79
C SER A 290 -16.82 -11.82 -0.82
N LEU A 291 -15.83 -12.70 -0.66
CA LEU A 291 -14.75 -12.57 0.30
C LEU A 291 -13.40 -12.77 -0.39
N VAL A 292 -12.37 -12.16 0.19
CA VAL A 292 -10.97 -12.45 -0.12
C VAL A 292 -10.45 -13.44 0.91
N VAL A 293 -9.89 -14.56 0.46
CA VAL A 293 -9.40 -15.62 1.35
C VAL A 293 -7.89 -15.70 1.40
N GLU A 294 -7.40 -15.99 2.60
CA GLU A 294 -6.00 -16.29 2.88
C GLU A 294 -5.89 -17.66 3.54
N ILE A 295 -4.78 -18.35 3.31
CA ILE A 295 -4.47 -19.60 3.99
C ILE A 295 -3.35 -19.32 4.98
N ALA A 296 -3.58 -19.68 6.24
CA ALA A 296 -2.65 -19.42 7.33
C ALA A 296 -2.49 -20.66 8.21
N GLY A 297 -1.35 -20.72 8.92
CA GLY A 297 -1.10 -21.78 9.90
C GLY A 297 -1.97 -21.64 11.16
N THR A 298 -2.51 -20.46 11.44
CA THR A 298 -3.38 -20.18 12.60
C THR A 298 -4.25 -18.97 12.29
N CYS A 299 -5.36 -18.83 13.01
CA CYS A 299 -6.21 -17.65 13.01
C CYS A 299 -6.83 -17.42 14.39
N GLN A 300 -7.56 -16.31 14.58
CA GLN A 300 -8.26 -16.06 15.83
C GLN A 300 -9.25 -17.19 16.16
N GLY A 301 -9.13 -17.76 17.36
CA GLY A 301 -9.97 -18.87 17.82
C GLY A 301 -9.48 -20.28 17.46
N SER A 302 -8.39 -20.40 16.67
CA SER A 302 -7.78 -21.70 16.35
C SER A 302 -7.26 -22.42 17.62
N ARG A 303 -7.38 -23.75 17.65
CA ARG A 303 -6.97 -24.60 18.79
C ARG A 303 -5.68 -25.38 18.53
N GLY A 304 -5.06 -25.21 17.36
CA GLY A 304 -3.86 -25.91 16.92
C GLY A 304 -3.25 -25.28 15.67
N ALA A 305 -2.23 -25.92 15.12
CA ALA A 305 -1.69 -25.57 13.82
C ALA A 305 -2.61 -26.09 12.70
N GLY A 306 -2.80 -25.27 11.68
CA GLY A 306 -3.75 -25.45 10.58
C GLY A 306 -3.30 -26.45 9.50
N PRO A 307 -3.88 -26.35 8.29
CA PRO A 307 -4.21 -25.09 7.62
C PRO A 307 -5.60 -24.51 7.93
N TYR A 308 -5.68 -23.18 8.02
CA TYR A 308 -6.91 -22.41 8.20
C TYR A 308 -7.16 -21.50 7.00
N LEU A 309 -8.43 -21.35 6.60
CA LEU A 309 -8.89 -20.36 5.63
C LEU A 309 -9.44 -19.15 6.40
N ILE A 310 -8.87 -17.97 6.16
CA ILE A 310 -9.34 -16.70 6.72
C ILE A 310 -10.06 -15.96 5.59
N ALA A 311 -11.38 -15.78 5.72
CA ALA A 311 -12.21 -15.14 4.72
C ALA A 311 -12.56 -13.71 5.16
N HIS A 312 -12.05 -12.74 4.42
CA HIS A 312 -12.23 -11.31 4.65
C HIS A 312 -13.35 -10.78 3.76
N PRO A 313 -14.48 -10.31 4.34
CA PRO A 313 -15.57 -9.76 3.55
C PRO A 313 -15.13 -8.56 2.71
N LEU A 314 -15.74 -8.40 1.53
CA LEU A 314 -15.52 -7.20 0.71
C LEU A 314 -16.20 -5.94 1.27
N ALA A 315 -17.25 -6.12 2.09
CA ALA A 315 -17.93 -5.04 2.79
C ALA A 315 -17.09 -4.48 3.95
N ARG A 316 -17.28 -3.20 4.27
CA ARG A 316 -16.38 -2.42 5.15
C ARG A 316 -16.40 -2.80 6.64
N ASP A 317 -17.45 -3.46 7.12
CA ASP A 317 -17.75 -3.52 8.55
C ASP A 317 -17.84 -4.94 9.13
N ASP A 318 -17.61 -5.97 8.32
CA ASP A 318 -17.76 -7.36 8.76
C ASP A 318 -16.40 -7.96 9.20
N GLU A 319 -16.41 -8.68 10.32
CA GLU A 319 -15.20 -9.32 10.84
C GLU A 319 -14.80 -10.53 9.97
N PRO A 320 -13.48 -10.77 9.77
CA PRO A 320 -13.01 -11.95 9.05
C PRO A 320 -13.50 -13.24 9.69
N ARG A 321 -14.00 -14.16 8.87
CA ARG A 321 -14.42 -15.50 9.30
C ARG A 321 -13.24 -16.45 9.18
N CYS A 322 -12.99 -17.26 10.20
CA CYS A 322 -11.98 -18.30 10.12
C CYS A 322 -12.61 -19.69 10.02
N PHE A 323 -12.08 -20.50 9.10
CA PHE A 323 -12.46 -21.88 8.89
C PHE A 323 -11.23 -22.78 9.04
N GLU A 324 -11.34 -23.84 9.82
CA GLU A 324 -10.38 -24.94 9.74
C GLU A 324 -10.62 -25.69 8.43
N ILE A 325 -9.56 -25.90 7.64
CA ILE A 325 -9.64 -26.74 6.44
C ILE A 325 -9.44 -28.18 6.90
N VAL A 326 -10.55 -28.86 7.17
CA VAL A 326 -10.57 -30.23 7.70
C VAL A 326 -10.24 -31.23 6.59
N GLU A 327 -10.79 -31.02 5.41
CA GLU A 327 -10.55 -31.81 4.21
C GLU A 327 -10.54 -30.91 2.97
N ALA A 328 -9.58 -31.14 2.06
CA ALA A 328 -9.55 -30.53 0.75
C ALA A 328 -8.90 -31.51 -0.23
N THR A 329 -9.72 -32.22 -0.99
CA THR A 329 -9.33 -33.18 -2.04
C THR A 329 -9.79 -32.68 -3.41
N ASP A 330 -9.65 -33.50 -4.45
CA ASP A 330 -10.15 -33.16 -5.78
C ASP A 330 -11.69 -33.22 -5.90
N ASP A 331 -12.37 -33.86 -4.96
CA ASP A 331 -13.80 -34.16 -5.02
C ASP A 331 -14.58 -33.78 -3.74
N ALA A 332 -13.90 -33.59 -2.61
CA ALA A 332 -14.49 -33.26 -1.32
C ALA A 332 -13.79 -32.06 -0.66
N LEU A 333 -14.60 -31.24 0.02
CA LEU A 333 -14.16 -30.11 0.82
C LEU A 333 -14.96 -30.08 2.11
N THR A 334 -14.27 -30.08 3.24
CA THR A 334 -14.88 -29.88 4.56
C THR A 334 -14.24 -28.69 5.24
N LEU A 335 -15.06 -27.68 5.54
CA LEU A 335 -14.67 -26.50 6.28
C LEU A 335 -15.35 -26.51 7.65
N PHE A 336 -14.62 -26.19 8.71
CA PHE A 336 -15.20 -26.01 10.04
C PHE A 336 -15.14 -24.53 10.44
N PRO A 337 -16.27 -23.79 10.39
CA PRO A 337 -16.31 -22.39 10.78
C PRO A 337 -16.09 -22.27 12.29
N LEU A 338 -15.04 -21.56 12.69
CA LEU A 338 -14.72 -21.39 14.10
C LEU A 338 -15.82 -20.61 14.82
N GLY A 339 -16.11 -21.02 16.06
CA GLY A 339 -17.20 -20.44 16.87
C GLY A 339 -18.58 -21.02 16.57
N THR A 340 -18.70 -21.94 15.61
CA THR A 340 -19.93 -22.67 15.31
C THR A 340 -19.86 -24.13 15.80
N MET A 341 -20.94 -24.90 15.62
CA MET A 341 -21.02 -26.31 16.01
C MET A 341 -21.12 -27.29 14.83
N GLY A 342 -21.08 -26.80 13.58
CA GLY A 342 -21.33 -27.61 12.38
C GLY A 342 -20.16 -27.58 11.40
N PHE A 343 -19.95 -28.69 10.70
CA PHE A 343 -19.08 -28.73 9.52
C PHE A 343 -19.85 -28.26 8.30
N LEU A 344 -19.15 -27.65 7.35
CA LEU A 344 -19.66 -27.36 6.03
C LEU A 344 -19.01 -28.35 5.06
N ASP A 345 -19.80 -29.32 4.61
CA ASP A 345 -19.37 -30.38 3.72
C ASP A 345 -19.81 -30.09 2.28
N PHE A 346 -18.87 -30.20 1.35
CA PHE A 346 -19.10 -29.93 -0.07
C PHE A 346 -18.52 -31.03 -0.94
N ARG A 347 -19.16 -31.22 -2.09
CA ARG A 347 -18.64 -32.01 -3.21
C ARG A 347 -18.29 -31.10 -4.38
N ARG A 348 -17.32 -31.49 -5.20
CA ARG A 348 -16.98 -30.74 -6.40
C ARG A 348 -18.16 -30.71 -7.38
N GLY A 349 -18.48 -29.52 -7.87
CA GLY A 349 -19.39 -29.31 -8.98
C GLY A 349 -18.68 -29.56 -10.31
N SER A 350 -19.43 -30.04 -11.30
CA SER A 350 -18.96 -30.38 -12.64
C SER A 350 -18.79 -29.17 -13.54
#